data_AF-F2IGP6-F1
#
_entry.id   AF-F2IGP6-F1
#
_cell.length_a   1.000
_cell.length_b   1.000
_cell.length_c   1.000
_cell.angle_alpha   90.00
_cell.angle_beta   90.00
_cell.angle_gamma   90.00
#
_symmetry.space_group_name_H-M   'P 1'
#
loop_
_entity.id
_entity.type
_entity.pdbx_description
1 polymer ?
#
loop_
_entity_poly.entity_id
_entity_poly.type
_entity_poly.pdbx_seq_one_letter_code
_entity_poly.pdbx_strand_id
1 'polypeptide(L)'
;MKTKQLINAFIGIFISVNVYSQVTFESNAYAPGRYLGWNASNGVNPLLFKTNAINRMKLNGSLSYAIDGYNGLRNGYLLLGRGDALINNGLFNPANAGAYSALHLTGAIGGFIQTFGYRPWMQTGITLTDNQDLSYIGLRQVGTGFDVTRKQGSS
;
A
#
# COMPACT_ATOMS: atom_id res chain seq x y z
N MET A 1 5.10 69.49 32.48
CA MET A 1 4.50 69.44 31.12
C MET A 1 5.39 68.64 30.18
N LYS A 2 4.98 67.42 29.79
CA LYS A 2 5.48 66.68 28.61
C LYS A 2 4.59 65.45 28.40
N THR A 3 3.51 65.65 27.64
CA THR A 3 2.57 64.60 27.20
C THR A 3 3.08 63.97 25.90
N LYS A 4 2.50 62.83 25.49
CA LYS A 4 2.97 61.88 24.46
C LYS A 4 4.08 60.95 25.02
N GLN A 5 4.08 59.64 24.75
CA GLN A 5 3.24 58.86 23.81
C GLN A 5 2.40 57.81 24.55
N LEU A 6 1.12 57.72 24.20
CA LEU A 6 0.29 56.52 24.42
C LEU A 6 0.51 55.54 23.26
N ILE A 7 -0.10 54.36 23.35
CA ILE A 7 -0.19 53.35 22.28
C ILE A 7 1.15 52.61 22.03
N ASN A 8 1.62 51.87 23.04
CA ASN A 8 2.21 50.55 22.77
C ASN A 8 1.06 49.64 22.33
N ALA A 9 0.73 49.65 21.04
CA ALA A 9 -0.26 48.74 20.48
C ALA A 9 0.26 47.31 20.61
N PHE A 10 -0.34 46.53 21.51
CA PHE A 10 -0.08 45.10 21.63
C PHE A 10 -0.72 44.39 20.43
N ILE A 11 -0.01 44.38 19.28
CA ILE A 11 -0.47 43.71 18.05
C ILE A 11 -0.38 42.20 18.29
N GLY A 12 -1.41 41.66 18.93
CA GLY A 12 -1.62 40.23 19.09
C GLY A 12 -1.92 39.61 17.73
N ILE A 13 -0.88 39.18 17.02
CA ILE A 13 -1.02 38.43 15.78
C ILE A 13 -1.64 37.08 16.12
N PHE A 14 -2.96 36.96 15.90
CA PHE A 14 -3.66 35.68 15.86
C PHE A 14 -3.19 34.90 14.64
N ILE A 15 -2.07 34.17 14.78
CA ILE A 15 -1.65 33.20 13.79
C ILE A 15 -2.64 32.04 13.82
N SER A 16 -3.61 32.05 12.91
CA SER A 16 -4.54 30.94 12.69
C SER A 16 -3.81 29.75 12.06
N VAL A 17 -3.02 29.04 12.87
CA VAL A 17 -2.39 27.77 12.48
C VAL A 17 -3.48 26.78 12.10
N ASN A 18 -3.57 26.52 10.80
CA ASN A 18 -4.45 25.47 10.28
C ASN A 18 -3.79 24.12 10.61
N VAL A 19 -4.13 23.55 11.75
CA VAL A 19 -3.60 22.25 12.21
C VAL A 19 -4.27 21.14 11.39
N TYR A 20 -3.72 20.87 10.21
CA TYR A 20 -4.14 19.76 9.37
C TYR A 20 -3.76 18.41 10.01
N SER A 21 -4.61 17.40 9.82
CA SER A 21 -4.36 16.05 10.32
C SER A 21 -3.07 15.46 9.74
N GLN A 22 -2.11 15.12 10.61
CA GLN A 22 -0.82 14.52 10.24
C GLN A 22 -0.85 13.00 10.39
N VAL A 23 -0.13 12.31 9.50
CA VAL A 23 0.38 10.95 9.78
C VAL A 23 1.88 10.92 9.46
N THR A 24 2.66 11.42 10.43
CA THR A 24 4.13 11.31 10.58
C THR A 24 5.01 11.75 9.38
N PHE A 25 5.52 12.97 9.51
CA PHE A 25 6.78 13.59 9.03
C PHE A 25 7.74 12.84 8.05
N GLU A 26 8.48 13.56 7.19
CA GLU A 26 8.57 15.02 6.97
C GLU A 26 8.02 15.48 5.62
N SER A 27 7.42 16.67 5.64
CA SER A 27 7.20 17.58 4.51
C SER A 27 6.63 16.99 3.20
N ASN A 28 5.37 16.56 3.22
CA ASN A 28 4.49 16.74 2.06
C ASN A 28 3.02 16.96 2.45
N ALA A 29 2.39 17.98 1.88
CA ALA A 29 1.04 18.44 2.24
C ALA A 29 0.10 18.47 1.02
N TYR A 30 -0.38 17.29 0.62
CA TYR A 30 -1.59 17.01 -0.17
C TYR A 30 -2.52 18.24 -0.35
N ALA A 31 -2.58 18.87 -1.54
CA ALA A 31 -3.30 20.12 -1.85
C ALA A 31 -4.29 19.97 -3.05
N PRO A 32 -5.58 20.35 -2.92
CA PRO A 32 -6.74 19.63 -3.46
C PRO A 32 -6.67 19.04 -4.90
N GLY A 33 -6.60 17.72 -5.07
CA GLY A 33 -5.38 16.95 -4.80
C GLY A 33 -4.90 16.82 -3.35
N ARG A 34 -5.81 16.58 -2.38
CA ARG A 34 -5.54 16.11 -0.94
C ARG A 34 -4.75 13.32 -0.07
N TYR A 35 -4.09 12.33 -0.80
CA TYR A 35 -3.98 10.91 -0.52
C TYR A 35 -3.05 10.67 0.67
N LEU A 36 -3.54 9.90 1.64
CA LEU A 36 -2.76 9.46 2.79
C LEU A 36 -1.46 8.80 2.30
N GLY A 37 -0.33 9.20 2.87
CA GLY A 37 1.00 8.70 2.47
C GLY A 37 1.56 9.24 1.14
N TRP A 38 0.94 10.26 0.52
CA TRP A 38 1.50 10.88 -0.69
C TRP A 38 2.84 11.60 -0.43
N ASN A 39 3.81 11.36 -1.30
CA ASN A 39 5.13 12.00 -1.28
C ASN A 39 5.52 12.44 -2.70
N ALA A 40 5.94 13.70 -2.87
CA ALA A 40 6.34 14.24 -4.18
C ALA A 40 7.51 13.48 -4.84
N SER A 41 8.40 12.87 -4.04
CA SER A 41 9.70 12.37 -4.51
C SER A 41 9.68 11.01 -5.20
N ASN A 42 8.56 10.28 -5.22
CA ASN A 42 8.45 8.97 -5.87
C ASN A 42 7.06 8.73 -6.48
N GLY A 43 6.93 8.78 -7.81
CA GLY A 43 5.66 8.54 -8.54
C GLY A 43 5.03 7.15 -8.35
N VAL A 44 5.71 6.27 -7.60
CA VAL A 44 5.29 4.92 -7.22
C VAL A 44 4.38 4.92 -5.97
N ASN A 45 4.63 5.83 -5.01
CA ASN A 45 3.90 6.05 -3.74
C ASN A 45 3.02 4.88 -3.23
N PRO A 46 3.61 3.84 -2.63
CA PRO A 46 2.83 2.86 -1.88
C PRO A 46 2.38 3.46 -0.54
N LEU A 47 1.10 3.31 -0.21
CA LEU A 47 0.59 3.71 1.11
C LEU A 47 0.95 2.62 2.14
N LEU A 48 1.86 2.97 3.05
CA LEU A 48 2.37 2.10 4.11
C LEU A 48 1.66 2.38 5.44
N PHE A 49 1.24 1.32 6.12
CA PHE A 49 0.76 1.37 7.50
C PHE A 49 1.80 0.72 8.41
N LYS A 50 2.20 1.44 9.47
CA LYS A 50 3.29 1.07 10.37
C LYS A 50 2.82 0.97 11.82
N THR A 51 3.42 0.05 12.57
CA THR A 51 3.30 -0.04 14.04
C THR A 51 4.70 -0.06 14.63
N ASN A 52 5.05 0.88 15.52
CA ASN A 52 6.42 1.01 16.05
C ASN A 52 7.49 1.01 14.93
N ALA A 53 7.33 1.92 13.96
CA ALA A 53 8.11 2.04 12.71
C ALA A 53 8.11 0.84 11.73
N ILE A 54 7.72 -0.36 12.17
CA ILE A 54 7.65 -1.60 11.36
C ILE A 54 6.45 -1.55 10.40
N ASN A 55 6.68 -1.89 9.13
CA ASN A 55 5.61 -2.07 8.13
C ASN A 55 4.69 -3.25 8.49
N ARG A 56 3.38 -3.03 8.48
CA ARG A 56 2.35 -4.07 8.65
C ARG A 56 1.46 -4.25 7.42
N MET A 57 1.16 -3.15 6.73
CA MET A 57 0.35 -3.17 5.52
C MET A 57 0.97 -2.25 4.46
N LYS A 58 0.90 -2.64 3.19
CA LYS A 58 1.38 -1.89 2.02
C LYS A 58 0.33 -1.97 0.92
N LEU A 59 -0.32 -0.85 0.62
CA LEU A 59 -1.15 -0.69 -0.57
C LEU A 59 -0.26 -0.24 -1.72
N ASN A 60 -0.20 -1.00 -2.80
CA ASN A 60 0.58 -0.67 -3.98
C ASN A 60 0.01 0.57 -4.69
N GLY A 61 0.87 1.55 -4.97
CA GLY A 61 0.54 2.69 -5.85
C GLY A 61 0.69 2.31 -7.33
N SER A 62 1.49 3.05 -8.09
CA SER A 62 1.78 2.70 -9.49
C SER A 62 3.00 1.78 -9.56
N LEU A 63 2.79 0.48 -9.81
CA LEU A 63 3.81 -0.56 -9.66
C LEU A 63 3.75 -1.62 -10.77
N SER A 64 4.93 -2.03 -11.24
CA SER A 64 5.11 -3.14 -12.17
C SER A 64 6.27 -4.01 -11.70
N TYR A 65 6.05 -5.32 -11.59
CA TYR A 65 7.10 -6.29 -11.27
C TYR A 65 6.72 -7.72 -11.68
N ALA A 66 7.74 -8.55 -11.86
CA ALA A 66 7.57 -9.98 -12.14
C ALA A 66 7.23 -10.76 -10.86
N ILE A 67 6.38 -11.78 -11.01
CA ILE A 67 6.10 -12.81 -10.01
C ILE A 67 6.13 -14.15 -10.78
N ASP A 68 6.94 -15.12 -10.38
CA ASP A 68 7.18 -16.36 -11.14
C ASP A 68 7.54 -16.10 -12.63
N GLY A 69 8.35 -15.06 -12.88
CA GLY A 69 8.69 -14.55 -14.22
C GLY A 69 7.60 -13.73 -14.92
N TYR A 70 6.34 -13.79 -14.47
CA TYR A 70 5.22 -13.07 -15.07
C TYR A 70 5.22 -11.58 -14.66
N ASN A 71 5.75 -10.74 -15.54
CA ASN A 71 5.64 -9.29 -15.47
C ASN A 71 4.18 -8.79 -15.52
N GLY A 72 3.94 -7.57 -15.05
CA GLY A 72 2.66 -6.88 -15.18
C GLY A 72 2.44 -5.83 -14.09
N LEU A 73 1.40 -5.01 -14.29
CA LEU A 73 0.97 -4.01 -13.31
C LEU A 73 0.40 -4.68 -12.05
N ARG A 74 0.64 -4.09 -10.89
CA ARG A 74 0.25 -4.58 -9.56
C ARG A 74 -0.41 -3.48 -8.72
N ASN A 75 -1.01 -2.51 -9.40
CA ASN A 75 -1.56 -1.29 -8.81
C ASN A 75 -2.76 -1.58 -7.91
N GLY A 76 -2.85 -0.91 -6.77
CA GLY A 76 -3.97 -1.04 -5.84
C GLY A 76 -4.03 -2.38 -5.07
N TYR A 77 -3.07 -3.28 -5.27
CA TYR A 77 -3.02 -4.54 -4.52
C TYR A 77 -2.57 -4.30 -3.08
N LEU A 78 -3.19 -4.99 -2.12
CA LEU A 78 -2.97 -4.81 -0.69
C LEU A 78 -2.15 -5.95 -0.10
N LEU A 79 -0.94 -5.67 0.38
CA LEU A 79 -0.13 -6.59 1.16
C LEU A 79 -0.36 -6.37 2.66
N LEU A 80 -0.64 -7.43 3.42
CA LEU A 80 -0.82 -7.41 4.87
C LEU A 80 0.02 -8.54 5.50
N GLY A 81 0.78 -8.24 6.56
CA GLY A 81 1.59 -9.26 7.22
C GLY A 81 2.72 -8.74 8.12
N ARG A 82 3.71 -9.59 8.34
CA ARG A 82 4.83 -9.32 9.27
C ARG A 82 6.04 -8.70 8.56
N GLY A 83 5.98 -7.40 8.27
CA GLY A 83 7.12 -6.66 7.67
C GLY A 83 8.34 -6.47 8.58
N ASP A 84 8.34 -7.02 9.80
CA ASP A 84 9.53 -7.20 10.65
C ASP A 84 10.27 -8.52 10.40
N ALA A 85 9.66 -9.50 9.74
CA ALA A 85 10.35 -10.73 9.38
C ALA A 85 11.38 -10.45 8.27
N LEU A 86 12.62 -10.91 8.48
CA LEU A 86 13.77 -10.69 7.57
C LEU A 86 13.45 -11.04 6.11
N ILE A 87 12.61 -12.07 5.91
CA ILE A 87 12.16 -12.56 4.60
C ILE A 87 11.14 -11.61 3.97
N ASN A 88 10.03 -11.30 4.68
CA ASN A 88 8.98 -10.39 4.22
C ASN A 88 9.45 -8.98 3.91
N ASN A 89 10.58 -8.56 4.50
CA ASN A 89 11.23 -7.30 4.20
C ASN A 89 11.35 -7.08 2.67
N GLY A 90 11.58 -8.15 1.89
CA GLY A 90 11.62 -8.16 0.44
C GLY A 90 10.28 -7.88 -0.29
N LEU A 91 9.13 -7.94 0.37
CA LEU A 91 7.85 -7.46 -0.17
C LEU A 91 7.52 -6.03 0.25
N PHE A 92 7.83 -5.69 1.52
CA PHE A 92 7.46 -4.39 2.07
C PHE A 92 8.39 -3.26 1.62
N ASN A 93 9.71 -3.43 1.71
CA ASN A 93 10.67 -2.34 1.53
C ASN A 93 11.07 -2.03 0.08
N PRO A 94 11.25 -2.98 -0.85
CA PRO A 94 11.59 -2.63 -2.23
C PRO A 94 10.45 -1.85 -2.91
N ALA A 95 10.83 -0.92 -3.79
CA ALA A 95 9.87 -0.31 -4.71
C ALA A 95 9.24 -1.40 -5.59
N ASN A 96 10.05 -2.18 -6.29
CA ASN A 96 9.61 -3.14 -7.32
C ASN A 96 9.17 -4.50 -6.75
N ALA A 97 8.49 -4.51 -5.60
CA ALA A 97 7.91 -5.70 -4.99
C ALA A 97 6.69 -5.35 -4.11
N GLY A 98 5.85 -6.33 -3.82
CA GLY A 98 4.62 -6.15 -3.03
C GLY A 98 3.67 -7.32 -3.19
N ALA A 99 2.37 -7.07 -3.00
CA ALA A 99 1.31 -8.07 -3.12
C ALA A 99 1.26 -8.79 -4.48
N TYR A 100 0.91 -10.08 -4.49
CA TYR A 100 0.81 -10.86 -5.73
C TYR A 100 -0.56 -10.81 -6.41
N SER A 101 -1.62 -10.57 -5.63
CA SER A 101 -3.00 -10.40 -6.08
C SER A 101 -3.66 -9.26 -5.29
N ALA A 102 -4.91 -8.93 -5.61
CA ALA A 102 -5.66 -7.84 -4.99
C ALA A 102 -5.55 -7.80 -3.44
N LEU A 103 -5.51 -8.95 -2.77
CA LEU A 103 -5.11 -9.08 -1.36
C LEU A 103 -4.03 -10.16 -1.21
N HIS A 104 -2.90 -9.81 -0.60
CA HIS A 104 -1.83 -10.76 -0.27
C HIS A 104 -1.60 -10.76 1.25
N LEU A 105 -1.84 -11.91 1.87
CA LEU A 105 -1.56 -12.17 3.28
C LEU A 105 -0.22 -12.91 3.39
N THR A 106 0.75 -12.35 4.12
CA THR A 106 2.08 -12.95 4.28
C THR A 106 2.41 -13.25 5.75
N GLY A 107 2.67 -14.52 6.04
CA GLY A 107 3.17 -15.01 7.33
C GLY A 107 4.67 -14.79 7.47
N ALA A 108 5.38 -15.47 8.38
CA ALA A 108 6.76 -15.11 8.76
C ALA A 108 7.77 -16.28 8.84
N ILE A 109 7.38 -17.45 8.34
CA ILE A 109 8.09 -18.73 8.46
C ILE A 109 8.64 -19.13 7.08
N GLY A 110 9.72 -19.91 7.05
CA GLY A 110 10.42 -20.35 5.84
C GLY A 110 11.77 -19.65 5.64
N GLY A 111 12.28 -19.63 4.41
CA GLY A 111 13.55 -18.98 4.03
C GLY A 111 13.44 -17.96 2.90
N PHE A 112 12.32 -17.93 2.17
CA PHE A 112 12.03 -16.99 1.08
C PHE A 112 10.50 -16.86 0.93
N ILE A 113 10.01 -15.77 0.32
CA ILE A 113 8.61 -15.71 -0.10
C ILE A 113 8.45 -16.62 -1.32
N GLN A 114 7.50 -17.55 -1.26
CA GLN A 114 7.19 -18.43 -2.37
C GLN A 114 6.53 -17.67 -3.51
N THR A 115 7.10 -17.75 -4.72
CA THR A 115 6.50 -17.19 -5.95
C THR A 115 6.01 -18.28 -6.91
N PHE A 116 6.63 -19.47 -6.89
CA PHE A 116 6.35 -20.53 -7.85
C PHE A 116 4.87 -20.95 -7.82
N GLY A 117 4.28 -21.06 -9.01
CA GLY A 117 2.87 -21.38 -9.17
C GLY A 117 1.96 -20.16 -9.34
N TYR A 118 2.46 -18.93 -9.15
CA TYR A 118 1.71 -17.73 -9.53
C TYR A 118 1.40 -17.72 -11.04
N ARG A 119 0.18 -17.34 -11.43
CA ARG A 119 -0.24 -17.23 -12.83
C ARG A 119 -0.96 -15.91 -13.09
N PRO A 120 -0.89 -15.33 -14.30
CA PRO A 120 -1.52 -14.04 -14.60
C PRO A 120 -3.03 -13.92 -14.32
N TRP A 121 -3.79 -15.03 -14.25
CA TRP A 121 -5.21 -15.00 -13.86
C TRP A 121 -5.43 -14.84 -12.34
N MET A 122 -4.41 -14.98 -11.51
CA MET A 122 -4.49 -14.86 -10.05
C MET A 122 -4.58 -13.41 -9.54
N GLN A 123 -4.57 -12.42 -10.44
CA GLN A 123 -4.61 -10.99 -10.10
C GLN A 123 -5.82 -10.61 -9.22
N THR A 124 -6.99 -11.18 -9.50
CA THR A 124 -8.26 -10.86 -8.80
C THR A 124 -8.64 -11.95 -7.81
N GLY A 125 -8.00 -11.92 -6.64
CA GLY A 125 -8.27 -12.84 -5.54
C GLY A 125 -7.43 -12.55 -4.30
N ILE A 126 -7.28 -13.57 -3.46
CA ILE A 126 -6.47 -13.57 -2.24
C ILE A 126 -5.31 -14.54 -2.44
N THR A 127 -4.08 -14.08 -2.22
CA THR A 127 -2.88 -14.93 -2.12
C THR A 127 -2.43 -15.03 -0.67
N LEU A 128 -2.08 -16.25 -0.25
CA LEU A 128 -1.51 -16.55 1.06
C LEU A 128 -0.09 -17.10 0.84
N THR A 129 0.91 -16.54 1.53
CA THR A 129 2.28 -17.09 1.56
C THR A 129 2.81 -17.16 2.98
N ASP A 130 3.20 -18.35 3.42
CA ASP A 130 3.97 -18.60 4.64
C ASP A 130 4.68 -19.95 4.47
N ASN A 131 5.69 -20.27 5.29
CA ASN A 131 6.32 -21.60 5.33
C ASN A 131 6.91 -22.11 3.98
N GLN A 132 7.21 -21.22 3.03
CA GLN A 132 7.55 -21.54 1.63
C GLN A 132 6.40 -22.13 0.79
N ASP A 133 5.18 -22.14 1.33
CA ASP A 133 3.94 -22.46 0.63
C ASP A 133 3.34 -21.22 -0.04
N LEU A 134 2.61 -21.43 -1.14
CA LEU A 134 1.73 -20.44 -1.75
C LEU A 134 0.36 -21.07 -2.00
N SER A 135 -0.69 -20.40 -1.55
CA SER A 135 -2.07 -20.77 -1.89
C SER A 135 -2.88 -19.55 -2.35
N TYR A 136 -3.98 -19.82 -3.07
CA TYR A 136 -4.79 -18.79 -3.74
C TYR A 136 -6.28 -19.11 -3.62
N ILE A 137 -7.07 -18.07 -3.33
CA ILE A 137 -8.53 -18.11 -3.30
C ILE A 137 -9.04 -17.01 -4.22
N GLY A 138 -9.71 -17.39 -5.31
CA GLY A 138 -10.23 -16.44 -6.29
C GLY A 138 -10.63 -17.15 -7.58
N LEU A 139 -10.91 -16.37 -8.62
CA LEU A 139 -11.28 -16.93 -9.92
C LEU A 139 -10.04 -17.52 -10.61
N ARG A 140 -10.20 -18.71 -11.19
CA ARG A 140 -9.26 -19.30 -12.14
C ARG A 140 -9.89 -19.22 -13.52
N GLN A 141 -9.21 -18.56 -14.45
CA GLN A 141 -9.61 -18.56 -15.86
C GLN A 141 -9.42 -19.97 -16.47
N VAL A 142 -10.42 -20.45 -17.21
CA VAL A 142 -10.38 -21.74 -17.91
C VAL A 142 -10.66 -21.54 -19.40
N GLY A 143 -9.61 -21.67 -20.22
CA GLY A 143 -9.69 -21.35 -21.65
C GLY A 143 -9.52 -19.84 -21.90
N THR A 144 -10.13 -19.35 -22.98
CA THR A 144 -9.92 -17.98 -23.51
C THR A 144 -11.12 -17.05 -23.33
N GLY A 145 -12.25 -17.54 -22.80
CA GLY A 145 -13.48 -16.77 -22.60
C GLY A 145 -13.54 -16.01 -21.28
N PHE A 146 -14.68 -15.35 -21.04
CA PHE A 146 -15.08 -14.88 -19.73
C PHE A 146 -15.91 -15.96 -19.03
N ASP A 147 -15.37 -16.53 -17.94
CA ASP A 147 -16.05 -17.53 -17.13
C ASP A 147 -17.17 -16.89 -16.29
N VAL A 148 -18.38 -16.82 -16.84
CA VAL A 148 -19.58 -16.38 -16.13
C VAL A 148 -20.12 -17.55 -15.29
N THR A 149 -20.33 -17.34 -13.98
CA THR A 149 -20.92 -18.33 -13.06
C THR A 149 -22.43 -18.54 -13.34
N ARG A 150 -22.75 -19.14 -14.49
CA ARG A 150 -24.12 -19.49 -14.87
C ARG A 150 -24.57 -20.72 -14.06
N LYS A 151 -25.47 -20.50 -13.10
CA LYS A 151 -26.35 -21.57 -12.62
C LYS A 151 -27.28 -21.97 -13.76
N GLN A 152 -27.00 -23.09 -14.44
CA GLN A 152 -28.02 -23.75 -15.27
C GLN A 152 -29.07 -24.36 -14.36
N GLY A 153 -30.10 -23.58 -14.03
CA GLY A 153 -31.37 -24.13 -13.56
C GLY A 153 -32.02 -24.89 -14.71
N SER A 154 -32.16 -26.21 -14.58
CA SER A 154 -32.84 -27.07 -15.54
C SER A 154 -34.23 -27.45 -15.02
N SER A 155 -35.25 -26.80 -15.57
CA SER A 155 -36.67 -27.15 -15.49
C SER A 155 -37.41 -26.43 -16.61
#